data_AF-A0A5N6LZW7-F1
#
_entry.id   AF-A0A5N6LZW7-F1
#
_cell.length_a   1.000
_cell.length_b   1.000
_cell.length_c   1.000
_cell.angle_alpha   90.00
_cell.angle_beta   90.00
_cell.angle_gamma   90.00
#
_symmetry.space_group_name_H-M   'P 1'
#
loop_
_entity.id
_entity.type
_entity.pdbx_description
1 polymer ?
#
loop_
_entity_poly.entity_id
_entity_poly.type
_entity_poly.pdbx_seq_one_letter_code
_entity_poly.pdbx_strand_id
1 'polypeptide(L)'
;MPATHNKVYRTKGYKAGGQILSWAYFHDLGCYAVKREKGIDYFKHPHDFKTLPGFEVNQLARLNMLYSGDSGMSAWFSRQIKYEYRKRWVNFQPQQPERYYLPEIDGDTRKHKVILKWLPPKFLKKIPLRKMRQDFMDGFRWWYYDGRTGEAVIVLCKDKQWETVRIFDPMWLTNLSHKDVQALFRNQIFFDVPDMVQALQFMRVIRLCSIFKIHAGADWKAISEKYFKKDTSKS
;
A
#
# COMPACT_ATOMS: atom_id res chain seq x y z
N MET A 1 -14.27 3.82 -15.74
CA MET A 1 -15.58 4.50 -15.87
C MET A 1 -15.96 4.51 -17.35
N PRO A 2 -17.24 4.40 -17.72
CA PRO A 2 -17.68 4.56 -19.11
C PRO A 2 -17.28 5.94 -19.64
N ALA A 3 -16.85 6.04 -20.90
CA ALA A 3 -16.31 7.26 -21.50
C ALA A 3 -17.25 8.48 -21.44
N THR A 4 -18.57 8.25 -21.38
CA THR A 4 -19.60 9.29 -21.27
C THR A 4 -19.62 10.00 -19.91
N HIS A 5 -19.21 9.33 -18.82
CA HIS A 5 -19.19 9.95 -17.48
C HIS A 5 -18.11 11.03 -17.32
N ASN A 6 -17.00 10.92 -18.06
CA ASN A 6 -15.90 11.88 -17.96
C ASN A 6 -16.24 13.25 -18.57
N LYS A 7 -17.25 13.35 -19.44
CA LYS A 7 -17.66 14.62 -20.05
C LYS A 7 -18.37 15.55 -19.04
N VAL A 8 -19.12 14.97 -18.09
CA VAL A 8 -19.96 15.72 -17.15
C VAL A 8 -19.29 15.94 -15.78
N TYR A 9 -18.42 15.02 -15.35
CA TYR A 9 -17.81 15.06 -14.02
C TYR A 9 -16.30 15.30 -14.09
N ARG A 10 -15.82 16.31 -13.36
CA ARG A 10 -14.38 16.54 -13.12
C ARG A 10 -14.06 16.38 -11.65
N THR A 11 -12.99 15.65 -11.32
CA THR A 11 -12.58 15.42 -9.93
C THR A 11 -11.47 16.40 -9.50
N LYS A 12 -11.57 16.99 -8.31
CA LYS A 12 -10.54 17.86 -7.72
C LYS A 12 -10.20 17.44 -6.28
N GLY A 13 -8.97 17.67 -5.84
CA GLY A 13 -8.52 17.45 -4.47
C GLY A 13 -8.02 16.03 -4.17
N TYR A 14 -8.72 15.00 -4.65
CA TYR A 14 -8.31 13.60 -4.45
C TYR A 14 -7.60 13.02 -5.68
N LYS A 15 -6.41 12.43 -5.47
CA LYS A 15 -5.69 11.64 -6.46
C LYS A 15 -5.62 10.21 -5.95
N ALA A 16 -6.38 9.30 -6.56
CA ALA A 16 -6.32 7.89 -6.22
C ALA A 16 -4.90 7.35 -6.47
N GLY A 17 -4.35 6.60 -5.52
CA GLY A 17 -3.05 5.93 -5.64
C GLY A 17 -3.03 4.73 -6.61
N GLY A 18 -3.96 4.68 -7.56
CA GLY A 18 -4.24 3.52 -8.41
C GLY A 18 -5.28 2.57 -7.80
N GLN A 19 -5.45 1.42 -8.43
CA GLN A 19 -6.34 0.34 -7.95
C GLN A 19 -5.84 -0.20 -6.61
N ILE A 20 -6.80 -0.57 -5.73
CA ILE A 20 -6.47 -1.28 -4.49
C ILE A 20 -6.17 -2.73 -4.82
N LEU A 21 -4.97 -3.19 -4.46
CA LEU A 21 -4.49 -4.54 -4.71
C LEU A 21 -4.82 -5.46 -3.54
N SER A 22 -4.56 -5.01 -2.32
CA SER A 22 -4.85 -5.76 -1.10
C SER A 22 -4.93 -4.83 0.10
N TRP A 23 -5.44 -5.34 1.21
CA TRP A 23 -5.46 -4.62 2.46
C TRP A 23 -5.32 -5.59 3.62
N ALA A 24 -4.75 -5.11 4.71
CA ALA A 24 -4.28 -5.94 5.81
C ALA A 24 -4.46 -5.24 7.16
N TYR A 25 -4.51 -6.01 8.24
CA TYR A 25 -4.29 -5.49 9.58
C TYR A 25 -3.04 -6.10 10.20
N PHE A 26 -2.10 -5.24 10.60
CA PHE A 26 -0.84 -5.67 11.22
C PHE A 26 -0.92 -5.46 12.73
N HIS A 27 -1.06 -6.57 13.47
CA HIS A 27 -1.20 -6.55 14.94
C HIS A 27 0.02 -5.96 15.64
N ASP A 28 1.22 -6.27 15.16
CA ASP A 28 2.49 -5.76 15.67
C ASP A 28 2.69 -4.25 15.41
N LEU A 29 2.11 -3.73 14.33
CA LEU A 29 2.13 -2.30 14.02
C LEU A 29 0.90 -1.55 14.58
N GLY A 30 -0.13 -2.26 15.00
CA GLY A 30 -1.40 -1.71 15.48
C GLY A 30 -2.04 -0.75 14.46
N CYS A 31 -2.04 -1.12 13.18
CA CYS A 31 -2.59 -0.33 12.08
C CYS A 31 -3.11 -1.20 10.93
N TYR A 32 -3.98 -0.60 10.12
CA TYR A 32 -4.44 -1.15 8.84
C TYR A 32 -3.55 -0.62 7.73
N ALA A 33 -3.30 -1.44 6.71
CA ALA A 33 -2.58 -1.04 5.52
C ALA A 33 -3.44 -1.32 4.28
N VAL A 34 -3.50 -0.35 3.37
CA VAL A 34 -4.17 -0.48 2.07
C VAL A 34 -3.11 -0.34 1.00
N LYS A 35 -2.83 -1.43 0.29
CA LYS A 35 -1.88 -1.46 -0.82
C LYS A 35 -2.57 -1.09 -2.12
N ARG A 36 -1.92 -0.19 -2.85
CA ARG A 36 -2.35 0.31 -4.15
C ARG A 36 -1.22 0.17 -5.15
N GLU A 37 -1.53 0.31 -6.43
CA GLU A 37 -0.52 0.26 -7.48
C GLU A 37 0.63 1.27 -7.28
N LYS A 38 0.34 2.44 -6.67
CA LYS A 38 1.29 3.55 -6.49
C LYS A 38 1.60 3.87 -5.03
N GLY A 39 1.54 2.88 -4.14
CA GLY A 39 1.95 3.04 -2.75
C GLY A 39 1.05 2.35 -1.75
N ILE A 40 1.27 2.63 -0.47
CA ILE A 40 0.58 2.01 0.64
C ILE A 40 0.12 3.09 1.61
N ASP A 41 -1.18 3.11 1.92
CA ASP A 41 -1.76 3.99 2.91
C ASP A 41 -1.94 3.22 4.22
N TYR A 42 -1.51 3.81 5.34
CA TYR A 42 -1.67 3.22 6.66
C TYR A 42 -2.72 3.98 7.48
N PHE A 43 -3.66 3.26 8.09
CA PHE A 43 -4.73 3.84 8.89
C PHE A 43 -4.63 3.36 10.33
N LYS A 44 -4.77 4.29 11.29
CA LYS A 44 -4.64 3.93 12.70
C LYS A 44 -5.91 3.26 13.22
N HIS A 45 -7.07 3.73 12.76
CA HIS A 45 -8.35 3.29 13.28
C HIS A 45 -9.36 2.96 12.17
N PRO A 46 -10.34 2.06 12.44
CA PRO A 46 -11.45 1.78 11.53
C PRO A 46 -12.20 3.03 11.05
N HIS A 47 -12.36 4.04 11.91
CA HIS A 47 -13.09 5.26 11.57
C HIS A 47 -12.37 6.12 10.51
N ASP A 48 -11.04 5.99 10.39
CA ASP A 48 -10.27 6.75 9.41
C ASP A 48 -10.66 6.36 7.97
N PHE A 49 -11.16 5.12 7.75
CA PHE A 49 -11.67 4.67 6.45
C PHE A 49 -12.92 5.43 6.00
N LYS A 50 -13.66 6.09 6.90
CA LYS A 50 -14.77 6.99 6.51
C LYS A 50 -14.27 8.22 5.74
N THR A 51 -13.00 8.57 5.88
CA THR A 51 -12.39 9.68 5.13
C THR A 51 -12.03 9.28 3.69
N LEU A 52 -12.14 8.01 3.32
CA LEU A 52 -11.95 7.57 1.94
C LEU A 52 -13.21 7.85 1.10
N PRO A 53 -13.05 8.15 -0.20
CA PRO A 53 -14.18 8.18 -1.12
C PRO A 53 -14.94 6.85 -1.13
N GLY A 54 -16.27 6.90 -1.24
CA GLY A 54 -17.11 5.68 -1.22
C GLY A 54 -16.75 4.63 -2.26
N PHE A 55 -16.27 5.03 -3.44
CA PHE A 55 -15.83 4.08 -4.47
C PHE A 55 -14.57 3.28 -4.07
N GLU A 56 -13.75 3.78 -3.15
CA GLU A 56 -12.59 3.06 -2.63
C GLU A 56 -12.98 2.10 -1.53
N VAL A 57 -13.85 2.52 -0.63
CA VAL A 57 -14.39 1.63 0.41
C VAL A 57 -15.17 0.47 -0.23
N ASN A 58 -15.83 0.71 -1.37
CA ASN A 58 -16.43 -0.34 -2.19
C ASN A 58 -15.40 -1.36 -2.72
N GLN A 59 -14.22 -0.91 -3.14
CA GLN A 59 -13.15 -1.82 -3.58
C GLN A 59 -12.65 -2.67 -2.41
N LEU A 60 -12.40 -2.04 -1.24
CA LEU A 60 -11.99 -2.73 -0.02
C LEU A 60 -13.01 -3.82 0.39
N ALA A 61 -14.30 -3.50 0.35
CA ALA A 61 -15.36 -4.45 0.71
C ALA A 61 -15.44 -5.68 -0.20
N ARG A 62 -14.90 -5.60 -1.42
CA ARG A 62 -14.84 -6.73 -2.35
C ARG A 62 -13.62 -7.62 -2.13
N LEU A 63 -12.65 -7.15 -1.35
CA LEU A 63 -11.43 -7.87 -1.02
C LEU A 63 -11.52 -8.52 0.36
N ASN A 64 -10.80 -9.62 0.56
CA ASN A 64 -10.56 -10.17 1.89
C ASN A 64 -9.44 -9.40 2.56
N MET A 65 -9.62 -9.03 3.83
CA MET A 65 -8.55 -8.41 4.61
C MET A 65 -7.52 -9.47 4.96
N LEU A 66 -6.26 -9.25 4.61
CA LEU A 66 -5.16 -10.11 5.00
C LEU A 66 -4.88 -9.97 6.50
N TYR A 67 -4.44 -11.07 7.11
CA TYR A 67 -4.11 -11.10 8.54
C TYR A 67 -5.25 -10.66 9.46
N SER A 68 -6.50 -10.73 9.00
CA SER A 68 -7.62 -10.73 9.91
C SER A 68 -7.57 -12.04 10.69
N GLY A 69 -7.30 -11.98 11.99
CA GLY A 69 -7.49 -13.15 12.85
C GLY A 69 -8.94 -13.62 12.81
N ASP A 70 -9.22 -14.77 13.43
CA ASP A 70 -10.58 -15.32 13.48
C ASP A 70 -11.51 -14.51 14.40
N SER A 71 -10.92 -13.79 15.37
CA SER A 71 -11.62 -13.01 16.38
C SER A 71 -10.96 -11.63 16.60
N GLY A 72 -11.65 -10.76 17.33
CA GLY A 72 -11.16 -9.42 17.68
C GLY A 72 -11.53 -8.33 16.68
N MET A 73 -10.93 -7.14 16.88
CA MET A 73 -11.32 -5.91 16.19
C MET A 73 -11.09 -5.95 14.67
N SER A 74 -10.01 -6.60 14.21
CA SER A 74 -9.69 -6.72 12.79
C SER A 74 -10.71 -7.62 12.07
N ALA A 75 -11.02 -8.78 12.65
CA ALA A 75 -12.06 -9.70 12.18
C ALA A 75 -13.45 -9.04 12.15
N TRP A 76 -13.80 -8.30 13.20
CA TRP A 76 -15.04 -7.53 13.27
C TRP A 76 -15.10 -6.48 12.17
N PHE A 77 -14.04 -5.68 12.01
CA PHE A 77 -14.03 -4.59 11.04
C PHE A 77 -14.10 -5.09 9.59
N SER A 78 -13.39 -6.19 9.27
CA SER A 78 -13.49 -6.82 7.95
C SER A 78 -14.92 -7.25 7.61
N ARG A 79 -15.61 -7.88 8.59
CA ARG A 79 -17.03 -8.24 8.45
C ARG A 79 -17.92 -7.01 8.33
N GLN A 80 -17.65 -5.97 9.11
CA GLN A 80 -18.44 -4.75 9.14
C GLN A 80 -18.40 -4.01 7.79
N ILE A 81 -17.23 -3.87 7.17
CA ILE A 81 -17.09 -3.24 5.85
C ILE A 81 -17.89 -3.99 4.79
N LYS A 82 -17.86 -5.32 4.80
CA LYS A 82 -18.65 -6.16 3.88
C LYS A 82 -20.15 -6.05 4.15
N TYR A 83 -20.55 -6.02 5.42
CA TYR A 83 -21.94 -5.88 5.83
C TYR A 83 -22.51 -4.52 5.39
N GLU A 84 -21.81 -3.43 5.68
CA GLU A 84 -22.21 -2.07 5.33
C GLU A 84 -22.25 -1.88 3.82
N TYR A 85 -21.33 -2.47 3.06
CA TYR A 85 -21.39 -2.47 1.59
C TYR A 85 -22.71 -3.06 1.06
N ARG A 86 -23.17 -4.20 1.60
CA ARG A 86 -24.45 -4.82 1.21
C ARG A 86 -25.65 -3.97 1.60
N LYS A 87 -25.54 -3.22 2.69
CA LYS A 87 -26.57 -2.30 3.19
C LYS A 87 -26.48 -0.90 2.56
N ARG A 88 -25.58 -0.67 1.59
CA ARG A 88 -25.36 0.63 0.94
C ARG A 88 -24.92 1.73 1.92
N TRP A 89 -24.04 1.39 2.86
CA TRP A 89 -23.34 2.34 3.74
C TRP A 89 -24.26 3.15 4.66
N VAL A 90 -25.28 2.52 5.25
CA VAL A 90 -26.26 3.21 6.11
C VAL A 90 -25.61 3.77 7.39
N ASN A 91 -24.78 2.98 8.08
CA ASN A 91 -24.18 3.38 9.36
C ASN A 91 -22.70 3.77 9.23
N PHE A 92 -21.99 3.16 8.28
CA PHE A 92 -20.62 3.50 7.95
C PHE A 92 -20.61 4.32 6.67
N GLN A 93 -20.83 5.63 6.75
CA GLN A 93 -20.87 6.51 5.58
C GLN A 93 -19.44 6.93 5.17
N PRO A 94 -18.93 6.50 3.99
CA PRO A 94 -17.69 7.02 3.44
C PRO A 94 -17.84 8.47 2.97
N GLN A 95 -16.72 9.09 2.64
CA GLN A 95 -16.68 10.48 2.19
C GLN A 95 -17.50 10.66 0.91
N GLN A 96 -18.47 11.56 0.97
CA GLN A 96 -19.18 12.06 -0.19
C GLN A 96 -18.46 13.31 -0.72
N PRO A 97 -18.36 13.49 -2.05
CA PRO A 97 -17.78 14.69 -2.61
C PRO A 97 -18.67 15.91 -2.37
N GLU A 98 -18.04 17.06 -2.13
CA GLU A 98 -18.66 18.35 -2.35
C GLU A 98 -18.90 18.54 -3.85
N ARG A 99 -20.11 18.95 -4.23
CA ARG A 99 -20.52 19.15 -5.63
C ARG A 99 -20.55 20.64 -5.96
N TYR A 100 -19.81 21.05 -6.98
CA TYR A 100 -19.85 22.41 -7.52
C TYR A 100 -20.38 22.36 -8.95
N TYR A 101 -21.52 23.00 -9.19
CA TYR A 101 -22.12 23.09 -10.50
C TYR A 101 -21.48 24.23 -11.29
N LEU A 102 -21.07 23.94 -12.53
CA LEU A 102 -20.56 24.95 -13.44
C LEU A 102 -21.73 25.57 -14.23
N PRO A 103 -21.61 26.83 -14.66
CA PRO A 103 -22.64 27.47 -15.49
C PRO A 103 -22.85 26.76 -16.83
N GLU A 104 -21.79 26.13 -17.36
CA GLU A 104 -21.81 25.38 -18.61
C GLU A 104 -22.69 24.12 -18.52
N ILE A 105 -23.59 23.98 -19.49
CA ILE A 105 -24.40 22.78 -19.71
C ILE A 105 -23.73 21.96 -20.82
N ASP A 106 -23.53 20.67 -20.56
CA ASP A 106 -23.02 19.73 -21.56
C ASP A 106 -24.09 19.50 -22.65
N GLY A 107 -23.74 19.76 -23.91
CA GLY A 107 -24.67 19.72 -25.04
C GLY A 107 -25.25 18.34 -25.35
N ASP A 108 -24.52 17.27 -25.02
CA ASP A 108 -24.95 15.89 -25.24
C ASP A 108 -25.95 15.44 -24.15
N THR A 109 -25.64 15.75 -22.89
CA THR A 109 -26.40 15.24 -21.73
C THR A 109 -27.45 16.21 -21.19
N ARG A 110 -27.43 17.47 -21.65
CA ARG A 110 -28.26 18.59 -21.13
C ARG A 110 -28.17 18.78 -19.62
N LYS A 111 -27.04 18.41 -19.03
CA LYS A 111 -26.77 18.52 -17.58
C LYS A 111 -25.66 19.53 -17.33
N HIS A 112 -25.73 20.21 -16.19
CA HIS A 112 -24.61 21.02 -15.72
C HIS A 112 -23.36 20.15 -15.56
N LYS A 113 -22.22 20.68 -16.01
CA LYS A 113 -20.93 20.09 -15.63
C LYS A 113 -20.75 20.24 -14.12
N VAL A 114 -20.27 19.18 -13.46
CA VAL A 114 -20.10 19.16 -12.00
C VAL A 114 -18.65 18.86 -11.65
N ILE A 115 -18.09 19.70 -10.78
CA ILE A 115 -16.83 19.39 -10.11
C ILE A 115 -17.14 18.65 -8.81
N LEU A 116 -16.59 17.45 -8.67
CA LEU A 116 -16.62 16.66 -7.45
C LEU A 116 -15.30 16.88 -6.70
N LYS A 117 -15.39 17.45 -5.50
CA LYS A 117 -14.23 17.74 -4.66
C LYS A 117 -14.25 16.83 -3.43
N TRP A 118 -13.16 16.12 -3.21
CA TRP A 118 -12.93 15.32 -2.00
C TRP A 118 -11.80 15.94 -1.19
N LEU A 119 -11.95 15.87 0.13
CA LEU A 119 -10.89 16.14 1.08
C LEU A 119 -9.87 14.99 1.08
N PRO A 120 -8.59 15.27 1.36
CA PRO A 120 -7.57 14.23 1.52
C PRO A 120 -7.97 13.23 2.64
N PRO A 121 -7.85 11.91 2.41
CA PRO A 121 -8.06 10.92 3.45
C PRO A 121 -7.07 11.08 4.60
N LYS A 122 -7.47 10.64 5.79
CA LYS A 122 -6.64 10.63 6.99
C LYS A 122 -5.88 9.31 7.09
N PHE A 123 -4.60 9.33 6.72
CA PHE A 123 -3.67 8.21 6.89
C PHE A 123 -2.44 8.66 7.70
N LEU A 124 -1.66 7.69 8.17
CA LEU A 124 -0.41 7.95 8.89
C LEU A 124 0.60 8.63 7.97
N LYS A 125 1.18 9.74 8.42
CA LYS A 125 2.19 10.48 7.66
C LYS A 125 3.55 9.78 7.58
N LYS A 126 3.82 8.84 8.48
CA LYS A 126 5.06 8.06 8.56
C LYS A 126 4.74 6.61 8.26
N ILE A 127 5.58 5.97 7.44
CA ILE A 127 5.50 4.54 7.16
C ILE A 127 5.90 3.78 8.44
N PRO A 128 5.02 2.94 9.00
CA PRO A 128 5.40 2.08 10.11
C PRO A 128 6.34 0.97 9.59
N LEU A 129 7.59 0.98 10.07
CA LEU A 129 8.57 -0.04 9.71
C LEU A 129 8.38 -1.27 10.60
N ARG A 130 8.20 -2.42 9.96
CA ARG A 130 8.09 -3.71 10.65
C ARG A 130 9.48 -4.26 11.00
N LYS A 131 9.58 -4.94 12.14
CA LYS A 131 10.78 -5.72 12.46
C LYS A 131 10.86 -6.90 11.50
N MET A 132 11.93 -6.99 10.73
CA MET A 132 12.14 -8.10 9.80
C MET A 132 12.95 -9.22 10.45
N ARG A 133 12.72 -10.45 9.99
CA ARG A 133 13.63 -11.56 10.27
C ARG A 133 15.04 -11.20 9.75
N GLN A 134 16.04 -11.49 10.56
CA GLN A 134 17.44 -11.23 10.26
C GLN A 134 18.18 -12.54 9.99
N ASP A 135 19.24 -12.45 9.21
CA ASP A 135 20.27 -13.46 8.97
C ASP A 135 19.69 -14.81 8.51
N PHE A 136 18.84 -14.76 7.49
CA PHE A 136 18.14 -15.94 6.95
C PHE A 136 18.90 -16.65 5.81
N MET A 137 20.13 -16.22 5.53
CA MET A 137 20.96 -16.72 4.43
C MET A 137 21.10 -18.24 4.38
N ASP A 138 21.40 -18.87 5.51
CA ASP A 138 21.64 -20.32 5.58
C ASP A 138 20.43 -21.15 5.14
N GLY A 139 19.23 -20.58 5.29
CA GLY A 139 17.98 -21.21 4.87
C GLY A 139 17.45 -20.70 3.54
N PHE A 140 18.02 -19.65 2.96
CA PHE A 140 17.44 -18.99 1.78
C PHE A 140 17.38 -19.92 0.57
N ARG A 141 16.22 -19.99 -0.09
CA ARG A 141 16.03 -20.77 -1.31
C ARG A 141 15.72 -19.89 -2.50
N TRP A 142 14.62 -19.14 -2.41
CA TRP A 142 14.23 -18.14 -3.40
C TRP A 142 13.25 -17.16 -2.78
N TRP A 143 12.84 -16.17 -3.56
CA TRP A 143 11.73 -15.30 -3.21
C TRP A 143 10.94 -14.94 -4.47
N TYR A 144 9.64 -14.77 -4.30
CA TYR A 144 8.71 -14.50 -5.39
C TYR A 144 7.66 -13.47 -4.98
N TYR A 145 7.01 -12.86 -5.96
CA TYR A 145 5.86 -11.99 -5.75
C TYR A 145 4.56 -12.79 -5.86
N ASP A 146 3.74 -12.73 -4.82
CA ASP A 146 2.41 -13.35 -4.77
C ASP A 146 1.37 -12.33 -5.25
N GLY A 147 0.96 -12.42 -6.52
CA GLY A 147 -0.04 -11.51 -7.11
C GLY A 147 -1.42 -11.55 -6.44
N ARG A 148 -1.74 -12.61 -5.68
CA ARG A 148 -3.04 -12.72 -5.00
C ARG A 148 -3.11 -11.87 -3.74
N THR A 149 -2.00 -11.77 -3.01
CA THR A 149 -1.92 -10.93 -1.78
C THR A 149 -1.16 -9.64 -2.01
N GLY A 150 -0.47 -9.53 -3.14
CA GLY A 150 0.39 -8.44 -3.55
C GLY A 150 1.70 -8.37 -2.77
N GLU A 151 2.16 -9.45 -2.15
CA GLU A 151 3.30 -9.49 -1.23
C GLU A 151 4.54 -10.12 -1.86
N ALA A 152 5.73 -9.70 -1.44
CA ALA A 152 6.93 -10.49 -1.70
C ALA A 152 7.04 -11.60 -0.63
N VAL A 153 7.38 -12.81 -1.06
CA VAL A 153 7.47 -14.00 -0.20
C VAL A 153 8.88 -14.56 -0.30
N ILE A 154 9.61 -14.54 0.81
CA ILE A 154 10.92 -15.20 0.93
C ILE A 154 10.68 -16.63 1.41
N VAL A 155 11.20 -17.60 0.66
CA VAL A 155 11.10 -19.03 0.98
C VAL A 155 12.42 -19.50 1.61
N LEU A 156 12.30 -20.08 2.79
CA LEU A 156 13.40 -20.60 3.58
C LEU A 156 13.24 -22.11 3.78
N CYS A 157 14.34 -22.85 3.74
CA CYS A 157 14.38 -24.25 4.14
C CYS A 157 15.70 -24.54 4.87
N LYS A 158 15.60 -24.84 6.16
CA LYS A 158 16.72 -25.26 7.03
C LYS A 158 16.32 -26.54 7.75
N ASP A 159 17.21 -27.54 7.75
CA ASP A 159 16.96 -28.85 8.41
C ASP A 159 15.65 -29.52 8.00
N LYS A 160 15.33 -29.47 6.70
CA LYS A 160 14.06 -29.96 6.08
C LYS A 160 12.79 -29.25 6.56
N GLN A 161 12.89 -28.19 7.36
CA GLN A 161 11.76 -27.35 7.75
C GLN A 161 11.61 -26.17 6.80
N TRP A 162 10.43 -26.06 6.19
CA TRP A 162 10.08 -24.99 5.26
C TRP A 162 9.35 -23.86 5.99
N GLU A 163 9.77 -22.63 5.70
CA GLU A 163 9.14 -21.42 6.25
C GLU A 163 9.06 -20.34 5.19
N THR A 164 8.09 -19.43 5.34
CA THR A 164 7.96 -18.26 4.47
C THR A 164 7.91 -16.97 5.27
N VAL A 165 8.65 -15.95 4.81
CA VAL A 165 8.54 -14.58 5.32
C VAL A 165 7.81 -13.73 4.28
N ARG A 166 6.62 -13.24 4.65
CA ARG A 166 5.79 -12.38 3.78
C ARG A 166 6.06 -10.90 4.05
N ILE A 167 6.25 -10.15 2.97
CA ILE A 167 6.65 -8.74 2.98
C ILE A 167 5.57 -7.95 2.24
N PHE A 168 4.79 -7.21 3.02
CA PHE A 168 3.71 -6.41 2.48
C PHE A 168 4.23 -5.09 1.91
N ASP A 169 5.04 -4.34 2.65
CA ASP A 169 5.58 -3.07 2.18
C ASP A 169 7.03 -3.26 1.69
N PRO A 170 7.36 -2.88 0.45
CA PRO A 170 8.74 -2.84 -0.03
C PRO A 170 9.68 -2.09 0.93
N MET A 171 9.21 -1.03 1.60
CA MET A 171 10.01 -0.25 2.55
C MET A 171 10.43 -1.05 3.79
N TRP A 172 9.77 -2.16 4.13
CA TRP A 172 10.23 -3.01 5.23
C TRP A 172 11.58 -3.67 4.94
N LEU A 173 11.97 -3.79 3.67
CA LEU A 173 13.27 -4.32 3.25
C LEU A 173 14.44 -3.45 3.72
N THR A 174 14.22 -2.17 4.07
CA THR A 174 15.28 -1.32 4.63
C THR A 174 15.73 -1.77 6.02
N ASN A 175 14.93 -2.61 6.69
CA ASN A 175 15.19 -3.13 8.03
C ASN A 175 15.75 -4.56 8.02
N LEU A 176 16.34 -4.99 6.91
CA LEU A 176 17.06 -6.28 6.77
C LEU A 176 18.53 -6.15 7.17
N SER A 177 19.16 -7.27 7.54
CA SER A 177 20.60 -7.28 7.81
C SER A 177 21.38 -7.00 6.52
N HIS A 178 22.63 -6.53 6.64
CA HIS A 178 23.44 -6.24 5.45
C HIS A 178 23.61 -7.50 4.57
N LYS A 179 23.78 -8.67 5.19
CA LYS A 179 23.93 -9.95 4.49
C LYS A 179 22.64 -10.31 3.74
N ASP A 180 21.49 -10.16 4.37
CA ASP A 180 20.19 -10.44 3.75
C ASP A 180 19.89 -9.50 2.57
N VAL A 181 20.24 -8.21 2.69
CA VAL A 181 20.11 -7.26 1.57
C VAL A 181 20.96 -7.73 0.38
N GLN A 182 22.21 -8.14 0.61
CA GLN A 182 23.08 -8.65 -0.45
C GLN A 182 22.55 -9.96 -1.05
N ALA A 183 21.92 -10.81 -0.24
CA ALA A 183 21.25 -12.02 -0.70
C ALA A 183 20.19 -11.72 -1.74
N LEU A 184 19.22 -10.87 -1.36
CA LEU A 184 18.08 -10.52 -2.20
C LEU A 184 18.51 -9.65 -3.39
N PHE A 185 19.63 -8.93 -3.29
CA PHE A 185 20.18 -8.18 -4.41
C PHE A 185 20.75 -9.10 -5.51
N ARG A 186 21.42 -10.19 -5.10
CA ARG A 186 22.01 -11.17 -6.04
C ARG A 186 20.98 -12.12 -6.63
N ASN A 187 19.90 -12.39 -5.90
CA ASN A 187 18.84 -13.30 -6.33
C ASN A 187 17.62 -12.49 -6.75
N GLN A 188 17.24 -12.52 -8.03
CA GLN A 188 16.07 -11.77 -8.51
C GLN A 188 14.77 -12.34 -7.94
N ILE A 189 13.76 -11.49 -7.75
CA ILE A 189 12.43 -11.94 -7.35
C ILE A 189 11.73 -12.59 -8.54
N PHE A 190 11.15 -13.77 -8.34
CA PHE A 190 10.30 -14.40 -9.35
C PHE A 190 8.91 -13.74 -9.37
N PHE A 191 8.33 -13.53 -10.54
CA PHE A 191 7.00 -12.96 -10.69
C PHE A 191 6.34 -13.39 -12.00
N ASP A 192 5.01 -13.38 -12.02
CA ASP A 192 4.24 -13.50 -13.25
C ASP A 192 4.24 -12.16 -14.00
N VAL A 193 4.22 -12.21 -15.34
CA VAL A 193 4.28 -11.02 -16.20
C VAL A 193 3.26 -9.92 -15.82
N PRO A 194 1.99 -10.23 -15.49
CA PRO A 194 1.03 -9.21 -15.06
C PRO A 194 1.45 -8.44 -13.80
N ASP A 195 2.24 -9.07 -12.93
CA ASP A 195 2.65 -8.53 -11.65
C ASP A 195 4.01 -7.82 -11.68
N MET A 196 4.68 -7.81 -12.84
CA MET A 196 6.02 -7.24 -13.03
C MET A 196 6.17 -5.86 -12.40
N VAL A 197 5.22 -4.95 -12.65
CA VAL A 197 5.30 -3.56 -12.14
C VAL A 197 5.33 -3.53 -10.61
N GLN A 198 4.58 -4.41 -9.94
CA GLN A 198 4.51 -4.46 -8.49
C GLN A 198 5.72 -5.19 -7.90
N ALA A 199 6.14 -6.31 -8.50
CA ALA A 199 7.31 -7.07 -8.09
C ALA A 199 8.60 -6.23 -8.16
N LEU A 200 8.76 -5.44 -9.22
CA LEU A 200 9.94 -4.59 -9.42
C LEU A 200 10.08 -3.47 -8.37
N GLN A 201 9.01 -3.11 -7.64
CA GLN A 201 9.11 -2.14 -6.53
C GLN A 201 9.97 -2.70 -5.39
N PHE A 202 9.84 -3.99 -5.07
CA PHE A 202 10.66 -4.66 -4.04
C PHE A 202 12.13 -4.72 -4.46
N MET A 203 12.40 -5.09 -5.72
CA MET A 203 13.76 -5.09 -6.26
C MET A 203 14.39 -3.69 -6.25
N ARG A 204 13.61 -2.64 -6.55
CA ARG A 204 14.09 -1.26 -6.51
C ARG A 204 14.55 -0.88 -5.11
N VAL A 205 13.77 -1.21 -4.07
CA VAL A 205 14.18 -0.93 -2.68
C VAL A 205 15.44 -1.72 -2.32
N ILE A 206 15.52 -3.01 -2.62
CA ILE A 206 16.74 -3.81 -2.37
C ILE A 206 17.97 -3.23 -3.08
N ARG A 207 17.82 -2.78 -4.33
CA ARG A 207 18.92 -2.16 -5.08
C ARG A 207 19.39 -0.88 -4.40
N LEU A 208 18.46 -0.01 -3.96
CA LEU A 208 18.81 1.21 -3.22
C LEU A 208 19.49 0.86 -1.89
N CYS A 209 18.99 -0.15 -1.16
CA CYS A 209 19.60 -0.61 0.07
C CYS A 209 21.04 -1.11 -0.13
N SER A 210 21.28 -1.87 -1.20
CA SER A 210 22.61 -2.37 -1.54
C SER A 210 23.59 -1.24 -1.91
N ILE A 211 23.15 -0.29 -2.74
CA ILE A 211 23.97 0.83 -3.22
C ILE A 211 24.31 1.80 -2.08
N PHE A 212 23.32 2.22 -1.31
CA PHE A 212 23.49 3.22 -0.26
C PHE A 212 23.87 2.61 1.10
N LYS A 213 24.09 1.29 1.16
CA LYS A 213 24.39 0.55 2.39
C LYS A 213 23.32 0.77 3.48
N ILE A 214 22.06 0.80 3.08
CA ILE A 214 20.92 0.85 3.99
C ILE A 214 20.61 -0.56 4.46
N HIS A 215 20.67 -0.78 5.76
CA HIS A 215 20.32 -2.03 6.42
C HIS A 215 19.94 -1.75 7.88
N ALA A 216 19.45 -2.76 8.59
CA ALA A 216 19.23 -2.71 10.02
C ALA A 216 20.53 -2.28 10.75
N GLY A 217 20.43 -1.27 11.61
CA GLY A 217 21.56 -0.69 12.33
C GLY A 217 22.43 0.29 11.54
N ALA A 218 22.12 0.60 10.27
CA ALA A 218 22.84 1.61 9.52
C ALA A 218 22.64 3.02 10.10
N ASP A 219 23.69 3.84 10.08
CA ASP A 219 23.59 5.25 10.46
C ASP A 219 22.90 6.06 9.36
N TRP A 220 21.58 6.22 9.51
CA TRP A 220 20.76 6.97 8.58
C TRP A 220 21.18 8.44 8.47
N LYS A 221 21.73 9.03 9.55
CA LYS A 221 22.19 10.42 9.53
C LYS A 221 23.40 10.54 8.59
N ALA A 222 24.41 9.70 8.78
CA ALA A 222 25.60 9.69 7.91
C ALA A 222 25.23 9.43 6.43
N ILE A 223 24.32 8.49 6.16
CA ILE A 223 23.83 8.21 4.79
C ILE A 223 23.11 9.45 4.22
N SER A 224 22.23 10.07 5.01
CA SER A 224 21.50 11.28 4.61
C SER A 224 22.44 12.43 4.27
N GLU A 225 23.49 12.63 5.07
CA GLU A 225 24.47 13.68 4.86
C GLU A 225 25.32 13.45 3.61
N LYS A 226 25.70 12.19 3.37
CA LYS A 226 26.53 11.83 2.23
C LYS A 226 25.80 11.93 0.88
N TYR A 227 24.53 11.54 0.82
CA TYR A 227 23.83 11.37 -0.46
C TYR A 227 22.63 12.28 -0.68
N PHE A 228 22.07 12.90 0.38
CA PHE A 228 20.78 13.58 0.30
C PHE A 228 20.78 15.02 0.82
N LYS A 229 21.87 15.51 1.42
CA LYS A 229 22.02 16.95 1.66
C LYS A 229 22.15 17.64 0.30
N LYS A 230 21.22 18.56 0.01
CA LYS A 230 21.39 19.53 -1.05
C LYS A 230 22.48 20.50 -0.62
N ASP A 231 23.46 20.75 -1.47
CA ASP A 231 24.30 21.93 -1.35
C ASP A 231 23.39 23.16 -1.33
N THR A 232 23.13 23.70 -0.14
CA THR A 232 22.48 25.00 0.05
C THR A 232 23.44 26.15 -0.22
N SER A 233 24.67 25.87 -0.68
CA SER A 233 25.66 26.86 -1.11
C SER A 233 25.58 27.08 -2.63
N LYS A 234 24.55 27.79 -3.08
CA LYS A 234 24.52 28.57 -4.34
C LYS A 234 23.18 29.32 -4.40
N SER A 235 23.11 30.42 -3.68
CA SER A 235 22.14 31.51 -3.85
C SER A 235 22.90 32.81 -3.63
#